data_AF-A0A101VXM1-F1
#
_entry.id   AF-A0A101VXM1-F1
#
_cell.length_a   1.000
_cell.length_b   1.000
_cell.length_c   1.000
_cell.angle_alpha   90.00
_cell.angle_beta   90.00
_cell.angle_gamma   90.00
#
_symmetry.space_group_name_H-M   'P 1'
#
loop_
_entity.id
_entity.type
_entity.pdbx_description
1 polymer ?
#
loop_
_entity_poly.entity_id
_entity_poly.type
_entity_poly.pdbx_seq_one_letter_code
_entity_poly.pdbx_strand_id
1 'polypeptide(L)'
;MRKWDLALITLLIVCLGVNVFIWREVKDIKDNQTGMARRDQVDSIGLSVSDAVQTLEVFAKEQKWIQENTFLLNKEESGTNTMVVNAKFTFSTMEQNQSPYFLYREKGAQDWIQLELAQKGVLNYEVELNLAPLLEYEYQLLTSGDQKRASDIRVIPYNIYGAPKWKEEIKPKTNNSGDIEFKIYVFITENWPLPGMEPKNVTLKLEANGKELKNLSLVKDNENKPDTWNVQLNITDFALIDGLEAYIKVEYLNGLQRVDDIELFKQRVEYEIEKNNTNAKILVKS
;
A
#
# COMPACT_ATOMS: atom_id res chain seq x y z
N MET A 1 48.20 8.97 31.09
CA MET A 1 47.21 9.41 30.08
C MET A 1 47.94 9.68 28.78
N ARG A 2 47.54 9.07 27.67
CA ARG A 2 48.17 9.35 26.37
C ARG A 2 47.71 10.74 25.92
N LYS A 3 48.54 11.46 25.16
CA LYS A 3 48.22 12.84 24.70
C LYS A 3 46.86 12.94 23.97
N TRP A 4 46.42 11.84 23.36
CA TRP A 4 45.13 11.72 22.68
C TRP A 4 43.93 11.64 23.63
N ASP A 5 44.08 11.02 24.79
CA ASP A 5 43.01 10.91 25.78
C ASP A 5 42.67 12.29 26.37
N LEU A 6 43.71 13.13 26.55
CA LEU A 6 43.56 14.49 27.05
C LEU A 6 42.85 15.39 26.01
N ALA A 7 43.17 15.22 24.73
CA ALA A 7 42.53 15.97 23.64
C ALA A 7 41.04 15.62 23.50
N LEU A 8 40.70 14.33 23.59
CA LEU A 8 39.31 13.86 23.54
C LEU A 8 38.49 14.37 24.72
N ILE A 9 39.04 14.30 25.94
CA ILE A 9 38.34 14.81 27.14
C ILE A 9 38.12 16.32 27.04
N THR A 10 39.11 17.06 26.54
CA THR A 10 38.99 18.52 26.36
C THR A 10 37.93 18.86 25.32
N LEU A 11 37.89 18.14 24.19
CA LEU A 11 36.85 18.30 23.16
C LEU A 11 35.45 18.02 23.73
N LEU A 12 35.32 16.97 24.55
CA LEU A 12 34.04 16.57 25.13
C LEU A 12 33.53 17.59 26.15
N ILE A 13 34.43 18.19 26.95
CA ILE A 13 34.11 19.29 27.87
C ILE A 13 33.69 20.54 27.09
N VAL A 14 34.35 20.85 25.97
CA VAL A 14 33.98 21.98 25.11
C VAL A 14 32.62 21.75 24.46
N CYS A 15 32.34 20.57 23.93
CA CYS A 15 31.03 20.23 23.34
C CYS A 15 29.90 20.29 24.38
N LEU A 16 30.13 19.80 25.60
CA LEU A 16 29.18 19.91 26.71
C LEU A 16 28.96 21.38 27.10
N GLY A 17 30.03 22.17 27.17
CA GLY A 17 29.95 23.60 27.44
C GLY A 17 29.12 24.36 26.40
N VAL A 18 29.33 24.07 25.10
CA VAL A 18 28.55 24.65 24.00
C VAL A 18 27.08 24.23 24.10
N ASN A 19 26.78 22.97 24.39
CA ASN A 19 25.39 22.51 24.56
C ASN A 19 24.69 23.20 25.74
N VAL A 20 25.38 23.37 26.88
CA VAL A 20 24.82 24.08 28.05
C VAL A 20 24.64 25.57 27.78
N PHE A 21 25.56 26.20 27.04
CA PHE A 21 25.46 27.60 26.62
C PHE A 21 24.26 27.83 25.70
N ILE A 22 24.08 26.98 24.68
CA ILE A 22 22.93 27.02 23.77
C ILE A 22 21.63 26.86 24.57
N TRP A 23 21.58 25.94 25.53
CA TRP A 23 20.38 25.70 26.32
C TRP A 23 20.03 26.87 27.26
N ARG A 24 21.03 27.61 27.75
CA ARG A 24 20.83 28.84 28.54
C ARG A 24 20.30 29.99 27.70
N GLU A 25 20.90 30.25 26.54
CA GLU A 25 20.42 31.24 25.58
C GLU A 25 18.96 30.98 25.18
N VAL A 26 18.62 29.71 24.88
CA VAL A 26 17.25 29.31 24.55
C VAL A 26 16.28 29.55 25.70
N LYS A 27 16.73 29.40 26.96
CA LYS A 27 15.89 29.64 28.14
C LYS A 27 15.70 31.14 28.42
N ASP A 28 16.74 31.95 28.27
CA ASP A 28 16.66 33.40 28.44
C ASP A 28 15.83 34.06 27.32
N ILE A 29 15.86 33.53 26.10
CA ILE A 29 14.99 33.92 24.99
C ILE A 29 13.52 33.55 25.28
N LYS A 30 13.28 32.43 25.99
CA LYS A 30 11.94 31.97 26.35
C LYS A 30 11.28 32.84 27.43
N ASP A 31 12.07 33.34 28.38
CA ASP A 31 11.56 34.11 29.53
C ASP A 31 11.45 35.63 29.24
N ASN A 32 12.22 36.18 28.28
CA ASN A 32 12.18 37.63 27.95
C ASN A 32 11.26 38.03 26.76
N GLN A 33 10.56 37.09 26.10
CA GLN A 33 9.76 37.38 24.89
C GLN A 33 8.28 36.97 24.98
N THR A 34 7.60 37.28 26.08
CA THR A 34 6.12 37.28 26.13
C THR A 34 5.59 38.62 25.65
N GLY A 35 5.14 38.70 24.39
CA GLY A 35 4.39 39.87 23.93
C GLY A 35 4.19 39.98 22.43
N MET A 36 5.13 40.60 21.71
CA MET A 36 4.85 41.11 20.35
C MET A 36 5.93 40.82 19.29
N ALA A 37 7.14 40.40 19.66
CA ALA A 37 8.21 40.06 18.69
C ALA A 37 8.08 38.64 18.08
N ARG A 38 7.12 37.83 18.54
CA ARG A 38 6.98 36.42 18.14
C ARG A 38 6.34 36.17 16.79
N ARG A 39 5.65 37.14 16.16
CA ARG A 39 5.04 36.89 14.84
C ARG A 39 6.06 37.06 13.71
N ASP A 40 6.73 38.19 13.65
CA ASP A 40 7.65 38.49 12.55
C ASP A 40 8.91 37.59 12.55
N GLN A 41 9.38 37.14 13.72
CA GLN A 41 10.53 36.25 13.82
C GLN A 41 10.17 34.76 13.59
N VAL A 42 8.96 34.33 13.96
CA VAL A 42 8.47 32.99 13.62
C VAL A 42 8.12 32.89 12.14
N ASP A 43 7.62 33.97 11.53
CA ASP A 43 7.34 34.01 10.10
C ASP A 43 8.64 34.00 9.28
N SER A 44 9.68 34.74 9.69
CA SER A 44 10.99 34.72 9.01
C SER A 44 11.79 33.42 9.24
N ILE A 45 11.70 32.79 10.41
CA ILE A 45 12.26 31.45 10.66
C ILE A 45 11.45 30.39 9.89
N GLY A 46 10.12 30.53 9.83
CA GLY A 46 9.24 29.66 9.05
C GLY A 46 9.54 29.71 7.56
N LEU A 47 9.77 30.92 7.01
CA LEU A 47 10.22 31.12 5.64
C LEU A 47 11.62 30.54 5.40
N SER A 48 12.58 30.78 6.30
CA SER A 48 13.95 30.24 6.15
C SER A 48 14.02 28.71 6.26
N VAL A 49 13.17 28.09 7.10
CA VAL A 49 13.05 26.63 7.19
C VAL A 49 12.34 26.08 5.96
N SER A 50 11.31 26.75 5.45
CA SER A 50 10.65 26.39 4.20
C SER A 50 11.62 26.43 3.02
N ASP A 51 12.43 27.49 2.92
CA ASP A 51 13.43 27.64 1.86
C ASP A 51 14.57 26.61 1.99
N ALA A 52 15.00 26.29 3.22
CA ALA A 52 15.98 25.24 3.47
C ALA A 52 15.43 23.85 3.13
N VAL A 53 14.17 23.56 3.46
CA VAL A 53 13.49 22.31 3.08
C VAL A 53 13.35 22.23 1.57
N GLN A 54 12.94 23.30 0.90
CA GLN A 54 12.83 23.35 -0.56
C GLN A 54 14.19 23.17 -1.23
N THR A 55 15.25 23.77 -0.69
CA THR A 55 16.63 23.60 -1.18
C THR A 55 17.13 22.17 -0.97
N LEU A 56 16.83 21.55 0.17
CA LEU A 56 17.14 20.14 0.43
C LEU A 56 16.35 19.20 -0.48
N GLU A 57 15.09 19.50 -0.77
CA GLU A 57 14.30 18.73 -1.73
C GLU A 57 14.83 18.86 -3.17
N VAL A 58 15.25 20.07 -3.57
CA VAL A 58 15.88 20.31 -4.87
C VAL A 58 17.22 19.57 -4.95
N PHE A 59 18.08 19.71 -3.93
CA PHE A 59 19.37 19.01 -3.87
C PHE A 59 19.19 17.48 -3.84
N ALA A 60 18.23 16.97 -3.06
CA ALA A 60 17.91 15.55 -3.02
C ALA A 60 17.32 15.04 -4.34
N LYS A 61 16.62 15.88 -5.13
CA LYS A 61 16.18 15.56 -6.49
C LYS A 61 17.34 15.56 -7.48
N GLU A 62 18.27 16.51 -7.38
CA GLU A 62 19.48 16.58 -8.23
C GLU A 62 20.42 15.40 -8.01
N GLN A 63 20.47 14.85 -6.79
CA GLN A 63 21.26 13.67 -6.45
C GLN A 63 20.60 12.33 -6.85
N LYS A 64 19.33 12.32 -7.29
CA LYS A 64 18.66 11.08 -7.70
C LYS A 64 19.19 10.63 -9.05
N TRP A 65 19.73 9.40 -9.06
CA TRP A 65 20.16 8.72 -10.27
C TRP A 65 19.00 8.57 -11.29
N ILE A 66 17.79 8.30 -10.81
CA ILE A 66 16.56 8.24 -11.61
C ILE A 66 15.74 9.50 -11.35
N GLN A 67 15.64 10.38 -12.34
CA GLN A 67 14.91 11.64 -12.24
C GLN A 67 13.41 11.42 -12.35
N GLU A 68 13.00 10.63 -13.35
CA GLU A 68 11.60 10.37 -13.65
C GLU A 68 11.38 8.88 -13.94
N ASN A 69 10.24 8.37 -13.53
CA ASN A 69 9.72 7.08 -13.96
C ASN A 69 8.22 7.20 -14.19
N THR A 70 7.74 6.58 -15.26
CA THR A 70 6.32 6.57 -15.62
C THR A 70 5.96 5.19 -16.12
N PHE A 71 4.80 4.68 -15.68
CA PHE A 71 4.22 3.43 -16.16
C PHE A 71 2.92 3.76 -16.90
N LEU A 72 2.76 3.21 -18.10
CA LEU A 72 1.59 3.44 -18.94
C LEU A 72 1.07 2.10 -19.45
N LEU A 73 -0.22 1.83 -19.21
CA LEU A 73 -0.87 0.65 -19.75
C LEU A 73 -1.08 0.78 -21.26
N ASN A 74 -0.62 -0.19 -22.03
CA ASN A 74 -0.97 -0.36 -23.43
C ASN A 74 -2.30 -1.12 -23.52
N LYS A 75 -3.41 -0.39 -23.64
CA LYS A 75 -4.76 -0.98 -23.66
C LYS A 75 -5.04 -1.83 -24.90
N GLU A 76 -4.37 -1.55 -26.02
CA GLU A 76 -4.62 -2.23 -27.29
C GLU A 76 -4.01 -3.64 -27.31
N GLU A 77 -2.88 -3.81 -26.63
CA GLU A 77 -2.17 -5.09 -26.56
C GLU A 77 -2.45 -5.89 -25.28
N SER A 78 -3.08 -5.26 -24.28
CA SER A 78 -3.47 -5.95 -23.07
C SER A 78 -4.69 -6.85 -23.29
N GLY A 79 -4.73 -7.98 -22.59
CA GLY A 79 -5.82 -8.95 -22.63
C GLY A 79 -6.30 -9.38 -21.25
N THR A 80 -7.06 -10.47 -21.20
CA THR A 80 -7.68 -10.96 -19.95
C THR A 80 -6.65 -11.36 -18.88
N ASN A 81 -5.57 -12.03 -19.28
CA ASN A 81 -4.60 -12.63 -18.35
C ASN A 81 -3.24 -11.93 -18.36
N THR A 82 -3.02 -11.00 -19.28
CA THR A 82 -1.73 -10.33 -19.48
C THR A 82 -1.98 -8.85 -19.75
N MET A 83 -1.30 -8.01 -18.98
CA MET A 83 -1.34 -6.57 -19.08
C MET A 83 -0.01 -6.08 -19.63
N VAL A 84 -0.06 -5.39 -20.75
CA VAL A 84 1.12 -4.82 -21.40
C VAL A 84 1.36 -3.43 -20.83
N VAL A 85 2.45 -3.24 -20.09
CA VAL A 85 2.79 -1.97 -19.43
C VAL A 85 4.10 -1.44 -19.98
N ASN A 86 4.06 -0.24 -20.53
CA ASN A 86 5.23 0.50 -20.96
C ASN A 86 5.80 1.31 -19.80
N ALA A 87 6.99 0.95 -19.35
CA ALA A 87 7.74 1.67 -18.34
C ALA A 87 8.77 2.59 -19.00
N LYS A 88 8.80 3.86 -18.61
CA LYS A 88 9.72 4.87 -19.13
C LYS A 88 10.54 5.46 -18.01
N PHE A 89 11.84 5.65 -18.25
CA PHE A 89 12.81 6.11 -17.26
C PHE A 89 13.68 7.22 -17.84
N THR A 90 13.92 8.23 -17.02
CA THR A 90 14.87 9.31 -17.31
C THR A 90 15.95 9.29 -16.24
N PHE A 91 17.19 9.03 -16.64
CA PHE A 91 18.35 9.05 -15.74
C PHE A 91 18.97 10.45 -15.69
N SER A 92 19.57 10.84 -14.56
CA SER A 92 20.30 12.11 -14.46
C SER A 92 21.64 12.06 -15.20
N THR A 93 22.31 10.91 -15.16
CA THR A 93 23.59 10.66 -15.83
C THR A 93 23.72 9.19 -16.19
N MET A 94 24.34 8.91 -17.34
CA MET A 94 24.76 7.57 -17.77
C MET A 94 26.15 7.68 -18.41
N GLU A 95 27.07 6.80 -18.03
CA GLU A 95 28.39 6.74 -18.68
C GLU A 95 28.29 6.07 -20.06
N GLN A 96 29.20 6.40 -20.98
CA GLN A 96 29.16 5.92 -22.38
C GLN A 96 29.14 4.38 -22.53
N ASN A 97 29.63 3.64 -21.54
CA ASN A 97 29.71 2.17 -21.56
C ASN A 97 28.73 1.50 -20.59
N GLN A 98 27.72 2.22 -20.09
CA GLN A 98 26.72 1.66 -19.18
C GLN A 98 25.43 1.31 -19.91
N SER A 99 24.99 0.07 -19.73
CA SER A 99 23.66 -0.37 -20.17
C SER A 99 22.75 -0.54 -18.95
N PRO A 100 21.60 0.14 -18.90
CA PRO A 100 20.65 -0.02 -17.81
C PRO A 100 19.70 -1.20 -18.09
N TYR A 101 19.41 -1.95 -17.04
CA TYR A 101 18.50 -3.09 -17.02
C TYR A 101 17.37 -2.84 -16.04
N PHE A 102 16.20 -3.32 -16.40
CA PHE A 102 15.02 -3.39 -15.55
C PHE A 102 14.88 -4.82 -15.03
N LEU A 103 15.04 -4.97 -13.72
CA LEU A 103 14.79 -6.23 -13.03
C LEU A 103 13.41 -6.14 -12.40
N TYR A 104 12.57 -7.14 -12.57
CA TYR A 104 11.28 -7.22 -11.89
C TYR A 104 10.94 -8.65 -11.48
N ARG A 105 10.05 -8.78 -10.49
CA ARG A 105 9.53 -10.05 -10.02
C ARG A 105 8.17 -9.88 -9.37
N GLU A 106 7.44 -10.98 -9.23
CA GLU A 106 6.28 -11.02 -8.35
C GLU A 106 6.72 -10.66 -6.93
N LYS A 107 5.93 -9.84 -6.25
CA LYS A 107 6.23 -9.36 -4.90
C LYS A 107 6.41 -10.53 -3.93
N GLY A 108 7.62 -10.65 -3.37
CA GLY A 108 7.97 -11.74 -2.45
C GLY A 108 8.54 -12.99 -3.13
N ALA A 109 8.54 -13.07 -4.46
CA ALA A 109 9.27 -14.12 -5.18
C ALA A 109 10.79 -13.94 -5.01
N GLN A 110 11.55 -15.03 -5.21
CA GLN A 110 13.01 -14.98 -5.12
C GLN A 110 13.64 -14.55 -6.44
N ASP A 111 13.14 -15.08 -7.56
CA ASP A 111 13.75 -14.94 -8.87
C ASP A 111 13.40 -13.61 -9.55
N TRP A 112 14.42 -12.95 -10.09
CA TRP A 112 14.29 -11.72 -10.85
C TRP A 112 14.30 -12.00 -12.35
N ILE A 113 13.37 -11.38 -13.08
CA ILE A 113 13.37 -11.32 -14.53
C ILE A 113 14.11 -10.04 -14.93
N GLN A 114 15.19 -10.18 -15.71
CA GLN A 114 15.99 -9.06 -16.19
C GLN A 114 15.63 -8.74 -17.65
N LEU A 115 15.33 -7.47 -17.92
CA LEU A 115 15.09 -6.92 -19.25
C LEU A 115 16.07 -5.79 -19.52
N GLU A 116 16.60 -5.73 -20.75
CA GLU A 116 17.38 -4.59 -21.19
C GLU A 116 16.45 -3.42 -21.54
N LEU A 117 16.81 -2.22 -21.09
CA LEU A 117 16.04 -1.04 -21.45
C LEU A 117 16.41 -0.55 -22.86
N ALA A 118 15.40 -0.34 -23.70
CA ALA A 118 15.57 0.24 -25.02
C ALA A 118 15.82 1.75 -24.91
N GLN A 119 16.93 2.22 -25.49
CA GLN A 119 17.27 3.63 -25.51
C GLN A 119 16.42 4.40 -26.53
N LYS A 120 15.79 5.50 -26.11
CA LYS A 120 14.99 6.41 -26.97
C LYS A 120 15.56 7.81 -27.10
N GLY A 121 16.49 8.18 -26.22
CA GLY A 121 17.22 9.43 -26.24
C GLY A 121 18.53 9.30 -25.48
N VAL A 122 19.19 10.41 -25.15
CA VAL A 122 20.49 10.35 -24.47
C VAL A 122 20.39 9.70 -23.08
N LEU A 123 19.37 10.10 -22.30
CA LEU A 123 19.14 9.60 -20.93
C LEU A 123 17.75 8.99 -20.75
N ASN A 124 17.01 8.81 -21.85
CA ASN A 124 15.64 8.33 -21.87
C ASN A 124 15.58 6.89 -22.37
N TYR A 125 14.94 6.05 -21.58
CA TYR A 125 14.90 4.61 -21.78
C TYR A 125 13.48 4.09 -21.55
N GLU A 126 13.14 2.99 -22.22
CA GLU A 126 11.85 2.33 -22.05
C GLU A 126 11.97 0.80 -22.05
N VAL A 127 10.96 0.16 -21.49
CA VAL A 127 10.79 -1.30 -21.55
C VAL A 127 9.31 -1.64 -21.51
N GLU A 128 8.96 -2.69 -22.23
CA GLU A 128 7.63 -3.27 -22.22
C GLU A 128 7.58 -4.43 -21.22
N LEU A 129 6.54 -4.46 -20.39
CA LEU A 129 6.34 -5.44 -19.35
C LEU A 129 5.05 -6.22 -19.61
N ASN A 130 5.10 -7.53 -19.44
CA ASN A 130 3.94 -8.41 -19.51
C ASN A 130 3.59 -8.88 -18.10
N LEU A 131 2.56 -8.28 -17.51
CA LEU A 131 2.20 -8.47 -16.10
C LEU A 131 0.87 -9.21 -15.97
N ALA A 132 0.79 -10.16 -15.05
CA ALA A 132 -0.49 -10.79 -14.71
C ALA A 132 -1.35 -9.81 -13.88
N PRO A 133 -2.63 -9.59 -14.20
CA PRO A 133 -3.46 -8.58 -13.54
C PRO A 133 -3.83 -8.91 -12.10
N LEU A 134 -3.58 -10.14 -11.63
CA LEU A 134 -3.88 -10.57 -10.25
C LEU A 134 -2.67 -10.54 -9.34
N LEU A 135 -1.48 -10.24 -9.87
CA LEU A 135 -0.22 -10.27 -9.12
C LEU A 135 0.32 -8.86 -8.90
N GLU A 136 0.91 -8.63 -7.73
CA GLU A 136 1.70 -7.42 -7.46
C GLU A 136 3.16 -7.66 -7.85
N TYR A 137 3.80 -6.67 -8.48
CA TYR A 137 5.19 -6.76 -8.92
C TYR A 137 6.06 -5.70 -8.26
N GLU A 138 7.31 -6.06 -8.00
CA GLU A 138 8.36 -5.14 -7.59
C GLU A 138 9.49 -5.12 -8.62
N TYR A 139 10.20 -3.99 -8.68
CA TYR A 139 11.24 -3.74 -9.66
C TYR A 139 12.45 -3.05 -9.05
N GLN A 140 13.59 -3.21 -9.74
CA GLN A 140 14.85 -2.54 -9.46
C GLN A 140 15.54 -2.21 -10.79
N LEU A 141 16.21 -1.06 -10.86
CA LEU A 141 17.06 -0.70 -11.98
C LEU A 141 18.51 -1.01 -11.66
N LEU A 142 19.25 -1.58 -12.61
CA LEU A 142 20.65 -1.95 -12.49
C LEU A 142 21.44 -1.45 -13.70
N THR A 143 22.67 -0.97 -13.53
CA THR A 143 23.60 -0.75 -14.65
C THR A 143 24.66 -1.84 -14.72
N SER A 144 24.99 -2.25 -15.95
CA SER A 144 26.26 -2.91 -16.24
C SER A 144 27.33 -1.87 -16.61
N GLY A 145 28.59 -2.30 -16.67
CA GLY A 145 29.74 -1.45 -17.01
C GLY A 145 30.72 -1.28 -15.85
N ASP A 146 31.57 -0.27 -15.94
CA ASP A 146 32.67 0.00 -15.00
C ASP A 146 32.16 0.41 -13.61
N GLN A 147 31.04 1.15 -13.57
CA GLN A 147 30.32 1.44 -12.34
C GLN A 147 28.95 0.77 -12.34
N LYS A 148 28.80 -0.25 -11.51
CA LYS A 148 27.50 -0.88 -11.23
C LYS A 148 26.75 -0.03 -10.22
N ARG A 149 25.55 0.40 -10.59
CA ARG A 149 24.59 1.07 -9.71
C ARG A 149 23.31 0.28 -9.69
N ALA A 150 22.68 0.21 -8.53
CA ALA A 150 21.37 -0.41 -8.37
C ALA A 150 20.46 0.58 -7.64
N SER A 151 19.20 0.68 -8.06
CA SER A 151 18.20 1.46 -7.35
C SER A 151 17.70 0.72 -6.12
N ASP A 152 16.94 1.38 -5.26
CA ASP A 152 16.11 0.66 -4.30
C ASP A 152 15.06 -0.19 -5.02
N ILE A 153 14.59 -1.25 -4.36
CA ILE A 153 13.43 -2.02 -4.78
C ILE A 153 12.18 -1.17 -4.61
N ARG A 154 11.35 -1.10 -5.65
CA ARG A 154 10.09 -0.33 -5.68
C ARG A 154 8.96 -1.18 -6.23
N VAL A 155 7.73 -0.76 -5.99
CA VAL A 155 6.53 -1.48 -6.48
C VAL A 155 6.08 -0.87 -7.81
N ILE A 156 5.73 -1.73 -8.78
CA ILE A 156 5.03 -1.28 -9.99
C ILE A 156 3.61 -0.90 -9.59
N PRO A 157 3.12 0.32 -9.88
CA PRO A 157 1.82 0.76 -9.36
C PRO A 157 0.67 -0.14 -9.84
N TYR A 158 0.11 -0.93 -8.93
CA TYR A 158 -0.93 -1.92 -9.24
C TYR A 158 -2.20 -1.29 -9.83
N ASN A 159 -2.51 -0.04 -9.48
CA ASN A 159 -3.65 0.69 -10.06
C ASN A 159 -3.55 0.93 -11.58
N ILE A 160 -2.38 0.72 -12.18
CA ILE A 160 -2.18 0.92 -13.62
C ILE A 160 -2.58 -0.32 -14.42
N TYR A 161 -2.40 -1.52 -13.86
CA TYR A 161 -2.58 -2.78 -14.60
C TYR A 161 -3.44 -3.82 -13.87
N GLY A 162 -3.53 -3.74 -12.56
CA GLY A 162 -4.14 -4.76 -11.73
C GLY A 162 -5.66 -4.78 -11.78
N ALA A 163 -6.23 -5.97 -11.58
CA ALA A 163 -7.66 -6.15 -11.43
C ALA A 163 -8.15 -5.38 -10.20
N PRO A 164 -9.34 -4.74 -10.25
CA PRO A 164 -9.75 -3.86 -9.16
C PRO A 164 -9.82 -4.56 -7.81
N LYS A 165 -9.31 -3.84 -6.82
CA LYS A 165 -9.34 -4.27 -5.43
C LYS A 165 -10.77 -4.11 -4.92
N TRP A 166 -11.15 -5.00 -4.04
CA TRP A 166 -12.42 -4.93 -3.35
C TRP A 166 -12.20 -4.92 -1.84
N LYS A 167 -13.25 -4.51 -1.13
CA LYS A 167 -13.32 -4.57 0.33
C LYS A 167 -14.61 -5.26 0.73
N GLU A 168 -14.54 -6.08 1.76
CA GLU A 168 -15.67 -6.69 2.41
C GLU A 168 -16.09 -5.92 3.66
N GLU A 169 -17.39 -5.87 3.89
CA GLU A 169 -17.97 -5.50 5.18
C GLU A 169 -19.00 -6.57 5.54
N ILE A 170 -18.85 -7.14 6.72
CA ILE A 170 -19.71 -8.22 7.21
C ILE A 170 -20.50 -7.64 8.39
N LYS A 171 -21.83 -7.65 8.29
CA LYS A 171 -22.72 -7.10 9.32
C LYS A 171 -23.54 -8.21 9.96
N PRO A 172 -23.31 -8.54 11.24
CA PRO A 172 -24.21 -9.40 11.98
C PRO A 172 -25.52 -8.68 12.25
N LYS A 173 -26.62 -9.42 12.14
CA LYS A 173 -27.97 -9.00 12.53
C LYS A 173 -28.63 -10.16 13.24
N THR A 174 -29.18 -9.90 14.41
CA THR A 174 -30.07 -10.87 15.07
C THR A 174 -31.46 -10.71 14.48
N ASN A 175 -32.06 -11.80 13.99
CA ASN A 175 -33.45 -11.79 13.59
C ASN A 175 -34.38 -11.97 14.80
N ASN A 176 -35.70 -11.89 14.59
CA ASN A 176 -36.68 -12.02 15.67
C ASN A 176 -36.72 -13.43 16.30
N SER A 177 -36.20 -14.47 15.63
CA SER A 177 -36.06 -15.83 16.18
C SER A 177 -34.79 -16.01 17.03
N GLY A 178 -33.91 -15.00 17.08
CA GLY A 178 -32.64 -15.07 17.80
C GLY A 178 -31.49 -15.65 16.99
N ASP A 179 -31.71 -16.01 15.73
CA ASP A 179 -30.67 -16.49 14.83
C ASP A 179 -29.77 -15.33 14.38
N ILE A 180 -28.51 -15.66 14.11
CA ILE A 180 -27.54 -14.71 13.60
C ILE A 180 -27.52 -14.78 12.08
N GLU A 181 -27.96 -13.70 11.46
CA GLU A 181 -27.87 -13.45 10.03
C GLU A 181 -26.65 -12.54 9.76
N PHE A 182 -25.87 -12.86 8.73
CA PHE A 182 -24.81 -11.99 8.25
C PHE A 182 -25.19 -11.42 6.90
N LYS A 183 -25.06 -10.10 6.76
CA LYS A 183 -25.09 -9.43 5.47
C LYS A 183 -23.66 -9.09 5.08
N ILE A 184 -23.21 -9.71 4.00
CA ILE A 184 -21.86 -9.51 3.46
C ILE A 184 -21.99 -8.51 2.33
N TYR A 185 -21.19 -7.46 2.37
CA TYR A 185 -21.09 -6.43 1.35
C TYR A 185 -19.71 -6.51 0.71
N VAL A 186 -19.65 -6.46 -0.61
CA VAL A 186 -18.41 -6.41 -1.39
C VAL A 186 -18.42 -5.14 -2.21
N PHE A 187 -17.48 -4.25 -1.92
CA PHE A 187 -17.31 -2.96 -2.59
C PHE A 187 -16.19 -3.08 -3.61
N ILE A 188 -16.48 -2.93 -4.90
CA ILE A 188 -15.48 -3.04 -5.97
C ILE A 188 -15.33 -1.68 -6.66
N THR A 189 -14.12 -1.14 -6.73
CA THR A 189 -13.90 0.21 -7.28
C THR A 189 -14.10 0.29 -8.79
N GLU A 190 -14.79 1.33 -9.30
CA GLU A 190 -15.07 1.53 -10.74
C GLU A 190 -13.86 1.94 -11.60
N ASN A 191 -12.67 2.10 -11.04
CA ASN A 191 -11.49 2.48 -11.81
C ASN A 191 -10.81 1.25 -12.42
N TRP A 192 -11.42 0.71 -13.47
CA TRP A 192 -10.91 -0.45 -14.21
C TRP A 192 -9.84 -0.02 -15.22
N PRO A 193 -8.67 -0.69 -15.29
CA PRO A 193 -7.63 -0.34 -16.26
C PRO A 193 -8.03 -0.67 -17.71
N LEU A 194 -8.87 -1.71 -17.90
CA LEU A 194 -9.37 -2.14 -19.21
C LEU A 194 -10.90 -2.23 -19.25
N PRO A 195 -11.52 -1.98 -20.43
CA PRO A 195 -12.91 -2.37 -20.69
C PRO A 195 -13.14 -3.86 -20.43
N GLY A 196 -14.28 -4.22 -19.84
CA GLY A 196 -14.60 -5.60 -19.54
C GLY A 196 -13.93 -6.17 -18.29
N MET A 197 -13.13 -5.38 -17.56
CA MET A 197 -12.76 -5.75 -16.18
C MET A 197 -13.87 -5.47 -15.18
N GLU A 198 -15.06 -5.05 -15.61
CA GLU A 198 -16.22 -4.91 -14.76
C GLU A 198 -16.64 -6.27 -14.16
N PRO A 199 -17.13 -6.32 -12.91
CA PRO A 199 -17.56 -7.56 -12.28
C PRO A 199 -18.84 -8.03 -12.96
N LYS A 200 -18.76 -9.24 -13.53
CA LYS A 200 -19.88 -9.94 -14.14
C LYS A 200 -20.69 -10.67 -13.07
N ASN A 201 -20.00 -11.44 -12.24
CA ASN A 201 -20.58 -12.22 -11.14
C ASN A 201 -19.71 -12.12 -9.90
N VAL A 202 -20.34 -12.04 -8.73
CA VAL A 202 -19.67 -12.17 -7.44
C VAL A 202 -20.33 -13.31 -6.68
N THR A 203 -19.53 -14.22 -6.16
CA THR A 203 -19.98 -15.46 -5.50
C THR A 203 -19.28 -15.64 -4.17
N LEU A 204 -20.04 -16.01 -3.14
CA LEU A 204 -19.53 -16.48 -1.85
C LEU A 204 -19.51 -18.00 -1.86
N LYS A 205 -18.33 -18.58 -1.73
CA LYS A 205 -18.14 -20.01 -1.56
C LYS A 205 -17.86 -20.32 -0.09
N LEU A 206 -18.55 -21.32 0.45
CA LEU A 206 -18.31 -21.87 1.78
C LEU A 206 -17.79 -23.29 1.63
N GLU A 207 -16.67 -23.59 2.27
CA GLU A 207 -16.07 -24.93 2.28
C GLU A 207 -15.78 -25.37 3.69
N ALA A 208 -15.87 -26.67 3.97
CA ALA A 208 -15.35 -27.23 5.21
C ALA A 208 -14.55 -28.50 4.93
N ASN A 209 -13.34 -28.56 5.50
CA ASN A 209 -12.43 -29.69 5.31
C ASN A 209 -12.22 -30.04 3.82
N GLY A 210 -12.07 -29.00 2.98
CA GLY A 210 -11.88 -29.11 1.53
C GLY A 210 -13.11 -29.55 0.73
N LYS A 211 -14.31 -29.55 1.32
CA LYS A 211 -15.57 -29.85 0.63
C LYS A 211 -16.46 -28.61 0.56
N GLU A 212 -16.93 -28.29 -0.64
CA GLU A 212 -17.92 -27.23 -0.86
C GLU A 212 -19.22 -27.55 -0.14
N LEU A 213 -19.66 -26.62 0.72
CA LEU A 213 -20.93 -26.68 1.43
C LEU A 213 -21.99 -25.85 0.71
N LYS A 214 -21.60 -24.65 0.25
CA LYS A 214 -22.52 -23.71 -0.36
C LYS A 214 -21.80 -22.78 -1.32
N ASN A 215 -22.50 -22.39 -2.38
CA ASN A 215 -22.05 -21.41 -3.34
C ASN A 215 -23.21 -20.46 -3.62
N LEU A 216 -23.04 -19.19 -3.27
CA LEU A 216 -24.09 -18.18 -3.26
C LEU A 216 -23.70 -17.01 -4.15
N SER A 217 -24.50 -16.73 -5.17
CA SER A 217 -24.36 -15.51 -5.95
C SER A 217 -24.78 -14.30 -5.11
N LEU A 218 -23.92 -13.28 -5.08
CA LEU A 218 -24.26 -11.98 -4.51
C LEU A 218 -25.11 -11.18 -5.49
N VAL A 219 -25.95 -10.31 -4.95
CA VAL A 219 -26.82 -9.42 -5.72
C VAL A 219 -26.26 -8.01 -5.70
N LYS A 220 -26.17 -7.38 -6.87
CA LYS A 220 -25.73 -5.99 -7.02
C LYS A 220 -26.79 -5.02 -6.47
N ASP A 221 -26.39 -4.11 -5.59
CA ASP A 221 -27.24 -3.05 -5.04
C ASP A 221 -27.34 -1.89 -6.04
N ASN A 222 -28.35 -1.92 -6.90
CA ASN A 222 -28.54 -0.91 -7.94
C ASN A 222 -29.18 0.39 -7.42
N GLU A 223 -29.73 0.40 -6.21
CA GLU A 223 -30.55 1.53 -5.73
C GLU A 223 -29.74 2.57 -4.97
N ASN A 224 -28.79 2.15 -4.13
CA ASN A 224 -28.09 3.06 -3.22
C ASN A 224 -26.58 3.11 -3.46
N LYS A 225 -25.98 2.03 -3.98
CA LYS A 225 -24.52 1.91 -4.16
C LYS A 225 -24.18 0.95 -5.31
N PRO A 226 -24.07 1.43 -6.56
CA PRO A 226 -23.89 0.58 -7.74
C PRO A 226 -22.64 -0.32 -7.67
N ASP A 227 -21.66 0.00 -6.83
CA ASP A 227 -20.42 -0.76 -6.64
C ASP A 227 -20.51 -1.87 -5.58
N THR A 228 -21.68 -2.07 -5.01
CA THR A 228 -21.87 -2.94 -3.86
C THR A 228 -22.61 -4.21 -4.24
N TRP A 229 -22.02 -5.34 -3.93
CA TRP A 229 -22.63 -6.66 -4.04
C TRP A 229 -22.96 -7.19 -2.67
N ASN A 230 -24.11 -7.84 -2.48
CA ASN A 230 -24.48 -8.35 -1.17
C ASN A 230 -25.19 -9.69 -1.19
N VAL A 231 -25.00 -10.44 -0.11
CA VAL A 231 -25.71 -11.71 0.16
C VAL A 231 -26.06 -11.77 1.65
N GLN A 232 -27.20 -12.40 1.92
CA GLN A 232 -27.65 -12.74 3.28
C GLN A 232 -27.37 -14.22 3.54
N LEU A 233 -26.74 -14.50 4.68
CA LEU A 233 -26.41 -15.85 5.13
C LEU A 233 -26.92 -16.05 6.56
N ASN A 234 -27.71 -17.09 6.77
CA ASN A 234 -28.00 -17.57 8.12
C ASN A 234 -26.88 -18.51 8.57
N ILE A 235 -26.17 -18.16 9.64
CA ILE A 235 -24.99 -18.92 10.12
C ILE A 235 -25.37 -20.06 11.07
N THR A 236 -26.61 -20.12 11.57
CA THR A 236 -27.02 -21.22 12.46
C THR A 236 -26.81 -22.61 11.83
N ASP A 237 -26.89 -22.72 10.50
CA ASP A 237 -26.64 -23.96 9.76
C ASP A 237 -25.15 -24.40 9.75
N PHE A 238 -24.22 -23.49 10.05
CA PHE A 238 -22.78 -23.71 9.90
C PHE A 238 -21.98 -23.49 11.19
N ALA A 239 -22.67 -23.14 12.29
CA ALA A 239 -22.06 -22.68 13.54
C ALA A 239 -21.20 -23.71 14.30
N LEU A 240 -21.29 -24.98 13.92
CA LEU A 240 -20.61 -26.12 14.55
C LEU A 240 -19.69 -26.89 13.58
N ILE A 241 -19.44 -26.35 12.38
CA ILE A 241 -18.63 -27.03 11.38
C ILE A 241 -17.17 -26.64 11.57
N ASP A 242 -16.38 -27.57 12.09
CA ASP A 242 -14.93 -27.43 12.19
C ASP A 242 -14.30 -27.28 10.80
N GLY A 243 -13.36 -26.33 10.70
CA GLY A 243 -12.64 -26.03 9.47
C GLY A 243 -13.48 -25.33 8.39
N LEU A 244 -14.50 -24.55 8.78
CA LEU A 244 -15.26 -23.74 7.83
C LEU A 244 -14.42 -22.56 7.31
N GLU A 245 -14.24 -22.54 5.99
CA GLU A 245 -13.55 -21.52 5.22
C GLU A 245 -14.53 -20.84 4.26
N ALA A 246 -14.26 -19.58 3.96
CA ALA A 246 -15.11 -18.80 3.07
C ALA A 246 -14.28 -17.98 2.09
N TYR A 247 -14.76 -17.94 0.85
CA TYR A 247 -14.06 -17.33 -0.26
C TYR A 247 -15.01 -16.44 -1.03
N ILE A 248 -14.53 -15.27 -1.44
CA ILE A 248 -15.21 -14.45 -2.43
C ILE A 248 -14.54 -14.68 -3.77
N LYS A 249 -15.35 -15.12 -4.74
CA LYS A 249 -14.97 -15.24 -6.13
C LYS A 249 -15.63 -14.13 -6.94
N VAL A 250 -14.82 -13.32 -7.61
CA VAL A 250 -15.24 -12.31 -8.59
C VAL A 250 -14.88 -12.80 -9.98
N GLU A 251 -15.89 -12.93 -10.85
CA GLU A 251 -15.73 -13.16 -12.29
C GLU A 251 -15.94 -11.84 -13.01
N TYR A 252 -15.01 -11.45 -13.86
CA TYR A 252 -15.05 -10.22 -14.65
C TYR A 252 -15.59 -10.49 -16.07
N LEU A 253 -16.12 -9.47 -16.75
CA LEU A 253 -16.71 -9.63 -18.10
C LEU A 253 -15.71 -10.18 -19.14
N ASN A 254 -14.42 -9.86 -18.98
CA ASN A 254 -13.34 -10.35 -19.83
C ASN A 254 -12.94 -11.81 -19.55
N GLY A 255 -13.58 -12.47 -18.57
CA GLY A 255 -13.33 -13.85 -18.18
C GLY A 255 -12.28 -14.05 -17.08
N LEU A 256 -11.64 -12.97 -16.62
CA LEU A 256 -10.71 -13.04 -15.49
C LEU A 256 -11.47 -13.46 -14.21
N GLN A 257 -10.83 -14.24 -13.35
CA GLN A 257 -11.40 -14.68 -12.08
C GLN A 257 -10.44 -14.39 -10.94
N ARG A 258 -10.93 -13.74 -9.89
CA ARG A 258 -10.20 -13.49 -8.65
C ARG A 258 -10.91 -14.21 -7.51
N VAL A 259 -10.14 -14.91 -6.68
CA VAL A 259 -10.64 -15.60 -5.49
C VAL A 259 -9.78 -15.14 -4.32
N ASP A 260 -10.41 -14.57 -3.29
CA ASP A 260 -9.72 -14.27 -2.04
C ASP A 260 -10.51 -14.86 -0.86
N ASP A 261 -9.77 -15.28 0.16
CA ASP A 261 -10.30 -15.81 1.43
C ASP A 261 -10.91 -14.65 2.24
N ILE A 262 -11.98 -14.94 3.00
CA ILE A 262 -12.57 -13.99 3.94
C ILE A 262 -12.68 -14.56 5.35
N GLU A 263 -12.33 -13.74 6.35
CA GLU A 263 -12.39 -14.11 7.76
C GLU A 263 -13.81 -13.92 8.33
N LEU A 264 -14.76 -14.80 7.99
CA LEU A 264 -16.14 -14.72 8.53
C LEU A 264 -16.22 -14.92 10.05
N PHE A 265 -15.35 -15.75 10.65
CA PHE A 265 -15.50 -16.20 12.04
C PHE A 265 -14.80 -15.35 13.09
N LYS A 266 -13.75 -14.60 12.74
CA LYS A 266 -13.11 -13.67 13.68
C LYS A 266 -14.13 -12.66 14.23
N GLN A 267 -15.00 -12.17 13.33
CA GLN A 267 -16.06 -11.24 13.68
C GLN A 267 -17.19 -11.85 14.53
N ARG A 268 -17.44 -13.17 14.42
CA ARG A 268 -18.41 -13.85 15.29
C ARG A 268 -17.92 -13.90 16.74
N VAL A 269 -16.66 -14.25 16.96
CA VAL A 269 -16.06 -14.33 18.30
C VAL A 269 -16.11 -12.95 18.97
N GLU A 270 -15.79 -11.89 18.23
CA GLU A 270 -15.92 -10.51 18.72
C GLU A 270 -17.37 -10.15 19.07
N TYR A 271 -18.33 -10.49 18.21
CA TYR A 271 -19.76 -10.21 18.45
C TYR A 271 -20.34 -10.99 19.65
N GLU A 272 -20.00 -12.28 19.80
CA GLU A 272 -20.45 -13.08 20.96
C GLU A 272 -19.80 -12.58 22.26
N ILE A 273 -18.54 -12.15 22.24
CA ILE A 273 -17.87 -11.50 23.37
C ILE A 273 -18.55 -10.17 23.71
N GLU A 274 -18.86 -9.32 22.73
CA GLU A 274 -19.56 -8.05 22.96
C GLU A 274 -20.96 -8.26 23.55
N LYS A 275 -21.75 -9.20 23.00
CA LYS A 275 -23.09 -9.54 23.52
C LYS A 275 -23.04 -10.06 24.96
N ASN A 276 -22.06 -10.90 25.28
CA ASN A 276 -21.88 -11.40 26.64
C ASN A 276 -21.39 -10.31 27.60
N ASN A 277 -20.56 -9.37 27.14
CA ASN A 277 -20.11 -8.22 27.94
C ASN A 277 -21.17 -7.14 28.13
N THR A 278 -22.09 -6.94 27.17
CA THR A 278 -23.25 -6.05 27.36
C THR A 278 -24.29 -6.65 28.30
N ASN A 279 -24.49 -7.98 28.25
CA ASN A 279 -25.33 -8.69 29.22
C ASN A 279 -24.69 -8.82 30.62
N ALA A 280 -23.36 -8.67 30.75
CA ALA A 280 -22.66 -8.67 32.04
C ALA A 280 -22.76 -7.34 32.81
N LYS A 281 -23.40 -6.29 32.25
CA LYS A 281 -23.47 -4.96 32.88
C LYS A 281 -24.77 -4.65 33.64
N ILE A 282 -25.58 -5.67 33.95
CA ILE A 282 -26.71 -5.54 34.87
C ILE A 282 -26.64 -6.67 35.90
N LEU A 283 -25.82 -6.48 36.92
CA LEU A 283 -26.01 -6.95 38.31
C LEU A 283 -24.72 -6.64 39.11
N VAL A 284 -24.52 -5.37 39.43
CA VAL A 284 -23.70 -4.99 40.59
C VAL A 284 -24.52 -4.06 41.48
N LYS A 285 -25.02 -4.69 42.56
CA LYS A 285 -25.34 -4.15 43.89
C LYS A 285 -26.41 -3.06 44.03
N SER A 286 -27.52 -3.45 44.65
CA SER A 286 -27.85 -2.89 45.98
C SER A 286 -27.42 -3.89 47.04
#